data_AF-G9MUS5-F1
#
_entry.id   AF-G9MUS5-F1
#
_cell.length_a   1.000
_cell.length_b   1.000
_cell.length_c   1.000
_cell.angle_alpha   90.00
_cell.angle_beta   90.00
_cell.angle_gamma   90.00
#
_symmetry.space_group_name_H-M   'P 1'
#
loop_
_entity.id
_entity.type
_entity.pdbx_description
1 polymer ?
#
loop_
_entity_poly.entity_id
_entity_poly.type
_entity_poly.pdbx_seq_one_letter_code
_entity_poly.pdbx_strand_id
1 'polypeptide(L)'
;LFRGCLAAGYHPLPFKSTEITIIPKPSKPKKTYTTHKGYRPISLLSYIRKGLKRLLAKKVLLLAIEHKILPKQYFGALPKRSAIDLIAYLVYNTEVALAQGSVTTL
;
A
#
# COMPACT_ATOMS: atom_id res chain seq x y z
N LEU A 1 11.60 -23.53 -4.13
CA LEU A 1 12.17 -22.26 -3.60
C LEU A 1 11.25 -21.55 -2.59
N PHE A 2 10.20 -20.82 -3.01
CA PHE A 2 9.42 -19.96 -2.08
C PHE A 2 8.79 -20.69 -0.89
N ARG A 3 8.29 -21.92 -1.09
CA ARG A 3 7.77 -22.75 0.01
C ARG A 3 8.84 -23.01 1.08
N GLY A 4 10.06 -23.32 0.66
CA GLY A 4 11.20 -23.52 1.57
C GLY A 4 11.56 -22.26 2.34
N CYS A 5 11.57 -21.09 1.67
CA CYS A 5 11.79 -19.81 2.35
C CYS A 5 10.72 -19.52 3.41
N LEU A 6 9.46 -19.84 3.14
CA LEU A 6 8.35 -19.66 4.09
C LEU A 6 8.42 -20.64 5.25
N ALA A 7 8.70 -21.92 4.97
CA ALA A 7 8.82 -22.96 5.99
C ALA A 7 9.99 -22.67 6.95
N ALA A 8 11.12 -22.19 6.42
CA ALA A 8 12.28 -21.81 7.21
C ALA A 8 12.17 -20.40 7.85
N GLY A 9 11.13 -19.61 7.52
CA GLY A 9 11.04 -18.21 7.95
C GLY A 9 12.20 -17.33 7.47
N TYR A 10 12.90 -17.74 6.42
CA TYR A 10 14.17 -17.14 6.01
C TYR A 10 14.07 -16.41 4.67
N HIS A 11 14.64 -15.20 4.61
CA HIS A 11 14.79 -14.44 3.38
C HIS A 11 16.25 -14.51 2.89
N PRO A 12 16.54 -15.24 1.80
CA PRO A 12 17.90 -15.44 1.31
C PRO A 12 18.66 -14.14 1.05
N LEU A 13 19.92 -14.10 1.48
CA LEU A 13 20.82 -12.97 1.26
C LEU A 13 20.93 -12.56 -0.22
N PRO A 14 21.02 -13.49 -1.20
CA PRO A 14 21.08 -13.11 -2.61
C PRO A 14 19.84 -12.35 -3.09
N PHE A 15 18.68 -12.55 -2.44
CA PHE A 15 17.46 -11.83 -2.81
C PHE A 15 17.49 -10.40 -2.27
N LYS A 16 18.27 -10.11 -1.23
CA LYS A 16 18.31 -8.79 -0.58
C LYS A 16 18.99 -7.71 -1.41
N SER A 17 19.74 -8.06 -2.46
CA SER A 17 20.33 -7.08 -3.38
C SER A 17 19.25 -6.38 -4.22
N THR A 18 19.38 -5.05 -4.39
CA THR A 18 18.48 -4.21 -5.19
C THR A 18 19.25 -3.04 -5.77
N GLU A 19 18.88 -2.66 -6.98
CA GLU A 19 19.29 -1.39 -7.58
C GLU A 19 18.33 -0.27 -7.16
N ILE A 20 18.82 0.94 -6.94
CA ILE A 20 17.98 2.10 -6.62
C ILE A 20 17.99 3.05 -7.82
N THR A 21 16.80 3.29 -8.37
CA THR A 21 16.62 4.25 -9.46
C THR A 21 15.84 5.46 -8.95
N ILE A 22 16.29 6.66 -9.32
CA ILE A 22 15.69 7.92 -8.88
C ILE A 22 14.72 8.41 -9.95
N ILE A 23 13.44 8.57 -9.60
CA ILE A 23 12.41 9.07 -10.50
C ILE A 23 11.98 10.49 -10.07
N PRO A 24 11.96 11.49 -10.96
CA PRO A 24 11.48 12.83 -10.62
C PRO A 24 9.97 12.81 -10.35
N LYS A 25 9.52 13.57 -9.35
CA LYS A 25 8.09 13.75 -9.07
C LYS A 25 7.45 14.60 -10.16
N PRO A 26 6.34 14.16 -10.79
CA PRO A 26 5.64 14.99 -11.76
C PRO A 26 5.09 16.25 -11.09
N SER A 27 4.95 17.31 -11.88
CA SER A 27 4.30 18.58 -11.48
C SER A 27 4.94 19.30 -10.29
N LYS A 28 6.25 19.10 -10.06
CA LYS A 28 7.02 19.90 -9.10
C LYS A 28 7.73 21.07 -9.78
N PRO A 29 7.78 22.26 -9.15
CA PRO A 29 8.50 23.40 -9.72
C PRO A 29 10.00 23.09 -9.78
N LYS A 30 10.71 23.60 -10.80
CA LYS A 30 12.12 23.26 -11.10
C LYS A 30 13.05 23.38 -9.88
N LYS A 31 12.85 24.42 -9.06
CA LYS A 31 13.55 24.65 -7.79
C LYS A 31 13.45 23.51 -6.76
N THR A 32 12.51 22.59 -6.91
CA THR A 32 12.32 21.45 -5.98
C THR A 32 13.32 20.33 -6.27
N TYR A 33 13.78 20.21 -7.52
CA TYR A 33 14.73 19.17 -7.94
C TYR A 33 16.17 19.44 -7.48
N THR A 34 16.41 20.54 -6.76
CA THR A 34 17.67 20.73 -6.02
C THR A 34 17.68 20.01 -4.68
N THR A 35 16.52 19.47 -4.24
CA THR A 35 16.38 18.77 -2.96
C THR A 35 15.76 17.39 -3.15
N HIS A 36 15.94 16.52 -2.16
CA HIS A 36 15.31 15.18 -2.11
C HIS A 36 13.78 15.22 -2.27
N LYS A 37 13.13 16.35 -1.97
CA LYS A 37 11.67 16.51 -2.12
C LYS A 37 11.21 16.41 -3.57
N GLY A 38 12.08 16.67 -4.55
CA GLY A 38 11.79 16.60 -5.99
C GLY A 38 11.77 15.18 -6.56
N TYR A 39 12.25 14.18 -5.82
CA TYR A 39 12.45 12.83 -6.36
C TYR A 39 11.76 11.75 -5.54
N ARG A 40 11.58 10.57 -6.16
CA ARG A 40 11.13 9.31 -5.54
C ARG A 40 12.18 8.24 -5.85
N PRO A 41 13.02 7.84 -4.88
CA PRO A 41 13.86 6.66 -5.06
C PRO A 41 12.97 5.42 -5.08
N ILE A 42 13.21 4.51 -6.04
CA ILE A 42 12.53 3.22 -6.13
C ILE A 42 13.58 2.12 -6.16
N SER A 43 13.41 1.11 -5.30
CA SER A 43 14.25 -0.10 -5.33
C SER A 43 13.74 -1.07 -6.40
N LEU A 44 14.56 -1.33 -7.41
CA LEU A 44 14.37 -2.38 -8.39
C LEU A 44 14.81 -3.71 -7.78
N LEU A 45 13.81 -4.55 -7.50
CA LEU A 45 14.00 -5.86 -6.90
C LEU A 45 14.14 -6.92 -7.98
N SER A 46 14.99 -7.92 -7.74
CA SER A 46 15.02 -9.12 -8.57
C SER A 46 13.63 -9.76 -8.65
N TYR A 47 13.30 -10.37 -9.79
CA TYR A 47 12.00 -11.02 -9.99
C TYR A 47 11.69 -12.05 -8.91
N ILE A 48 12.72 -12.76 -8.43
CA ILE A 48 12.61 -13.74 -7.34
C ILE A 48 12.19 -13.07 -6.04
N ARG A 49 12.86 -11.98 -5.63
CA ARG A 49 12.47 -11.23 -4.43
C ARG A 49 11.07 -10.66 -4.56
N LYS A 50 10.74 -10.11 -5.73
CA LYS A 50 9.42 -9.53 -6.01
C LYS A 50 8.31 -10.59 -5.88
N GLY A 51 8.56 -11.79 -6.41
CA GLY A 51 7.67 -12.95 -6.27
C GLY A 51 7.45 -13.35 -4.81
N LEU A 52 8.53 -13.55 -4.05
CA LEU A 52 8.44 -13.91 -2.64
C LEU A 52 7.69 -12.86 -1.81
N LYS A 53 8.01 -11.57 -2.01
CA LYS A 53 7.33 -10.46 -1.33
C LYS A 53 5.84 -10.41 -1.68
N ARG A 54 5.48 -10.60 -2.95
CA ARG A 54 4.07 -10.63 -3.40
C ARG A 54 3.30 -11.77 -2.75
N LEU A 55 3.91 -12.96 -2.66
CA LEU A 55 3.29 -14.11 -2.02
C LEU A 55 3.06 -13.84 -0.53
N LEU A 56 4.09 -13.35 0.18
CA LEU A 56 3.99 -13.03 1.61
C LEU A 56 2.93 -11.96 1.86
N ALA A 57 2.94 -10.86 1.10
CA ALA A 57 1.98 -9.77 1.22
C ALA A 57 0.53 -10.27 1.03
N LYS A 58 0.29 -11.14 0.04
CA LYS A 58 -1.04 -11.74 -0.16
C LYS A 58 -1.47 -12.59 1.03
N LYS A 59 -0.58 -13.43 1.58
CA LYS A 59 -0.90 -14.27 2.75
C LYS A 59 -1.24 -13.42 3.97
N VAL A 60 -0.38 -12.43 4.28
CA VAL A 60 -0.61 -11.51 5.41
C VAL A 60 -1.92 -10.74 5.23
N LEU A 61 -2.21 -10.28 4.01
CA LEU A 61 -3.45 -9.55 3.72
C LEU A 61 -4.70 -10.41 3.94
N LEU A 62 -4.69 -11.66 3.48
CA LEU A 62 -5.82 -12.58 3.67
C LEU A 62 -6.08 -12.82 5.17
N LEU A 63 -5.02 -13.10 5.94
CA LEU A 63 -5.13 -13.28 7.40
C LEU A 63 -5.61 -12.01 8.10
N ALA A 64 -5.14 -10.83 7.69
CA ALA A 64 -5.56 -9.57 8.26
C ALA A 64 -7.06 -9.29 8.03
N ILE A 65 -7.61 -9.71 6.89
CA ILE A 65 -9.03 -9.62 6.58
C ILE A 65 -9.83 -10.64 7.39
N GLU A 66 -9.39 -11.90 7.42
CA GLU A 66 -10.04 -13.00 8.14
C GLU A 66 -10.18 -12.71 9.64
N HIS A 67 -9.10 -12.23 10.25
CA HIS A 67 -9.08 -11.87 11.67
C HIS A 67 -9.57 -10.45 11.96
N LYS A 68 -10.13 -9.74 10.97
CA LYS A 68 -10.67 -8.36 11.13
C LYS A 68 -9.68 -7.39 11.78
N ILE A 69 -8.38 -7.54 11.47
CA ILE A 69 -7.31 -6.69 12.00
C ILE A 69 -7.42 -5.26 11.43
N LEU A 70 -7.89 -5.15 10.19
CA LEU A 70 -8.03 -3.88 9.50
C LEU A 70 -9.36 -3.17 9.84
N PRO A 71 -9.35 -1.84 10.02
CA PRO A 71 -10.59 -1.07 10.18
C PRO A 71 -11.52 -1.23 8.97
N LYS A 72 -12.84 -1.20 9.20
CA LYS A 72 -13.84 -1.29 8.12
C LYS A 72 -13.74 -0.11 7.14
N GLN A 73 -13.24 1.02 7.60
CA GLN A 73 -13.02 2.24 6.81
C GLN A 73 -11.69 2.25 6.06
N TYR A 74 -10.90 1.18 6.12
CA TYR A 74 -9.67 1.08 5.35
C TYR A 74 -10.00 0.59 3.93
N PHE A 75 -9.64 1.39 2.92
CA PHE A 75 -9.89 1.05 1.49
C PHE A 75 -8.59 0.94 0.68
N GLY A 76 -7.45 1.31 1.26
CA GLY A 76 -6.16 1.28 0.56
C GLY A 76 -5.64 -0.14 0.35
N ALA A 77 -5.17 -0.45 -0.87
CA ALA A 77 -4.47 -1.69 -1.19
C ALA A 77 -5.20 -3.00 -0.80
N LEU A 78 -6.53 -2.95 -0.63
CA LEU A 78 -7.37 -4.11 -0.35
C LEU A 78 -8.02 -4.65 -1.63
N PRO A 79 -8.21 -5.97 -1.74
CA PRO A 79 -8.97 -6.53 -2.85
C PRO A 79 -10.41 -6.05 -2.76
N LYS A 80 -11.01 -5.75 -3.93
CA LYS A 80 -12.43 -5.32 -4.04
C LYS A 80 -12.77 -4.04 -3.26
N ARG A 81 -11.79 -3.16 -3.04
CA ARG A 81 -11.97 -1.81 -2.49
C ARG A 81 -11.26 -0.82 -3.39
N SER A 82 -12.00 0.11 -3.95
CA SER A 82 -11.51 1.18 -4.81
C SER A 82 -11.57 2.53 -4.11
N ALA A 83 -10.90 3.53 -4.69
CA ALA A 83 -11.04 4.92 -4.24
C ALA A 83 -12.48 5.44 -4.40
N ILE A 84 -13.23 4.91 -5.38
CA ILE A 84 -14.63 5.27 -5.61
C ILE A 84 -15.49 4.73 -4.46
N ASP A 85 -15.25 3.49 -4.02
CA ASP A 85 -15.97 2.90 -2.89
C ASP A 85 -15.74 3.70 -1.60
N LEU A 86 -14.53 4.23 -1.41
CA LEU A 86 -14.21 5.12 -0.29
C LEU A 86 -15.03 6.42 -0.35
N ILE A 87 -15.10 7.05 -1.52
CA ILE A 87 -15.88 8.29 -1.70
C ILE A 87 -17.37 8.03 -1.49
N ALA A 88 -17.91 6.96 -2.07
CA ALA A 88 -19.30 6.57 -1.88
C ALA A 88 -19.62 6.31 -0.40
N TYR A 89 -18.72 5.62 0.30
CA TYR A 89 -18.84 5.38 1.74
C TYR A 89 -18.80 6.69 2.54
N LEU A 90 -17.92 7.62 2.17
CA LEU A 90 -17.83 8.94 2.83
C LEU A 90 -19.12 9.74 2.66
N VAL A 91 -19.61 9.88 1.42
CA VAL A 91 -20.85 10.62 1.11
C VAL A 91 -22.02 10.04 1.88
N TYR A 92 -22.18 8.72 1.84
CA TYR A 92 -23.22 8.03 2.59
C TYR A 92 -23.19 8.35 4.09
N ASN A 93 -22.02 8.29 4.72
CA ASN A 93 -21.92 8.61 6.15
C ASN A 93 -22.23 10.08 6.45
N THR A 94 -21.82 11.00 5.56
CA THR A 94 -22.13 12.43 5.75
C THR A 94 -23.62 12.71 5.61
N GLU A 95 -24.30 12.07 4.64
CA GLU A 95 -25.76 12.22 4.46
C GLU A 95 -26.53 11.68 5.65
N VAL A 96 -26.14 10.50 6.15
CA VAL A 96 -26.77 9.88 7.34
C VAL A 96 -26.56 10.74 8.59
N ALA A 97 -25.36 11.26 8.81
CA ALA A 97 -25.08 12.10 9.97
C ALA A 97 -25.82 13.45 9.91
N LEU A 98 -25.91 14.04 8.71
CA LEU A 98 -26.69 15.26 8.47
C LEU A 98 -28.18 15.03 8.76
N ALA A 99 -28.74 13.91 8.30
CA ALA A 99 -30.12 13.54 8.61
C ALA A 99 -30.38 13.35 10.12
N GLN A 100 -29.34 13.03 10.89
CA GLN A 100 -29.36 12.90 12.35
C GLN A 100 -29.05 14.22 13.08
N GLY A 101 -28.88 15.34 12.36
CA GLY A 101 -28.53 16.64 12.94
C GLY A 101 -27.12 16.71 13.53
N SER A 102 -26.25 15.75 13.21
CA SER A 102 -24.88 15.68 13.70
C SER A 102 -23.91 16.37 12.74
N VAL A 103 -22.91 17.08 13.27
CA VAL A 103 -21.85 17.69 12.46
C VAL A 103 -20.74 16.68 12.19
N THR A 104 -20.46 16.40 10.93
CA THR A 104 -19.31 15.59 10.51
C THR A 104 -18.17 16.47 10.02
N THR A 105 -16.97 16.25 10.56
CA THR A 105 -15.71 16.83 10.07
C THR A 105 -14.91 15.81 9.28
N LEU A 106 -14.15 16.31 8.29
CA LEU A 106 -13.19 15.55 7.48
C LEU A 106 -11.81 15.49 8.14
#